data_AF-A0A7S2I693-F1
#
_entry.id   AF-A0A7S2I693-F1
#
_cell.length_a   1.000
_cell.length_b   1.000
_cell.length_c   1.000
_cell.angle_alpha   90.00
_cell.angle_beta   90.00
_cell.angle_gamma   90.00
#
_symmetry.space_group_name_H-M   'P 1'
#
loop_
_entity.id
_entity.type
_entity.pdbx_description
1 polymer ?
#
loop_
_entity_poly.entity_id
_entity_poly.type
_entity_poly.pdbx_seq_one_letter_code
_entity_poly.pdbx_strand_id
1 'polypeptide(L)'
;PDPSAGLYIKSRNGKLVHVSIPSDCLAFQIGETSQVHSGGILQATPHAVKGCRHSDGVTRESFAVFMEPEYHGDMNIPEGKTVEDTQRKDAEQFLPPSVRTLRSRWKLGMNFGEFSDATFAAFY
;
A
#
# COMPACT_ATOMS: atom_id res chain seq x y z
N PRO A 1 9.13 24.88 -7.87
CA PRO A 1 8.73 23.84 -6.89
C PRO A 1 9.96 23.10 -6.36
N ASP A 2 9.98 22.67 -5.08
CA ASP A 2 11.09 21.89 -4.50
C ASP A 2 11.26 20.57 -5.26
N PRO A 3 12.40 20.32 -5.93
CA PRO A 3 12.60 19.11 -6.74
C PRO A 3 12.69 17.83 -5.90
N SER A 4 12.83 17.95 -4.58
CA SER A 4 12.95 16.83 -3.65
C SER A 4 11.67 16.57 -2.84
N ALA A 5 10.59 17.31 -3.13
CA ALA A 5 9.28 17.11 -2.54
C ALA A 5 8.40 16.21 -3.43
N GLY A 6 7.37 15.61 -2.84
CA GLY A 6 6.38 14.81 -3.57
C GLY A 6 6.32 13.35 -3.15
N LEU A 7 5.77 12.52 -4.03
CA LEU A 7 5.48 11.11 -3.75
C LEU A 7 6.75 10.27 -3.89
N TYR A 8 7.03 9.46 -2.87
CA TYR A 8 8.09 8.46 -2.88
C TYR A 8 7.50 7.07 -2.65
N ILE A 9 8.02 6.08 -3.36
CA ILE A 9 7.67 4.67 -3.15
C ILE A 9 8.92 3.87 -2.77
N LYS A 10 8.75 2.90 -1.88
CA LYS A 10 9.75 1.88 -1.61
C LYS A 10 9.43 0.68 -2.49
N SER A 11 10.24 0.49 -3.53
CA SER A 11 10.07 -0.64 -4.44
C SER A 11 10.44 -1.97 -3.77
N ARG A 12 10.00 -3.08 -4.39
CA ARG A 12 10.21 -4.46 -3.90
C ARG A 12 11.68 -4.91 -3.86
N ASN A 13 12.60 -4.14 -4.44
CA ASN A 13 14.05 -4.40 -4.32
C ASN A 13 14.73 -3.45 -3.32
N GLY A 14 13.94 -2.74 -2.51
CA GLY A 14 14.43 -1.82 -1.49
C GLY A 14 14.86 -0.45 -2.02
N LYS A 15 14.73 -0.16 -3.31
CA LYS A 15 15.03 1.19 -3.83
C LYS A 15 13.93 2.17 -3.47
N LEU A 16 14.33 3.33 -2.98
CA LEU A 16 13.47 4.49 -2.84
C LEU A 16 13.37 5.18 -4.21
N VAL A 17 12.15 5.37 -4.70
CA VAL A 17 11.88 5.97 -6.01
C VAL A 17 11.05 7.23 -5.81
N HIS A 18 11.52 8.36 -6.35
CA HIS A 18 10.74 9.59 -6.46
C HIS A 18 9.81 9.46 -7.67
N VAL A 19 8.50 9.49 -7.43
CA VAL A 19 7.51 9.28 -8.48
C VAL A 19 7.15 10.62 -9.12
N SER A 20 7.33 10.69 -10.45
CA SER A 20 6.80 11.77 -11.27
C SER A 20 5.58 11.26 -12.03
N ILE A 21 4.42 11.86 -11.77
CA ILE A 21 3.17 11.54 -12.46
C ILE A 21 3.03 12.56 -13.60
N PRO A 22 2.90 12.12 -14.87
CA PRO A 22 2.67 13.03 -15.99
C PRO A 22 1.41 13.89 -15.78
N SER A 23 1.35 15.04 -16.45
CA SER A 23 0.11 15.83 -16.50
C SER A 23 -1.01 15.01 -17.14
N ASP A 24 -2.25 15.30 -16.74
CA ASP A 24 -3.45 14.67 -17.30
C ASP A 24 -3.49 13.14 -17.15
N CYS A 25 -2.78 12.61 -16.14
CA CYS A 25 -2.74 11.20 -15.81
C CYS A 25 -3.21 10.93 -14.38
N LEU A 26 -3.77 9.73 -14.18
CA LEU A 26 -4.04 9.17 -12.86
C LEU A 26 -2.98 8.13 -12.52
N ALA A 27 -2.50 8.14 -11.27
CA ALA A 27 -1.67 7.08 -10.75
C ALA A 27 -2.54 6.05 -10.02
N PHE A 28 -2.27 4.77 -10.27
CA PHE A 28 -2.91 3.66 -9.57
C PHE A 28 -1.91 3.03 -8.62
N GLN A 29 -2.35 2.82 -7.39
CA GLN A 29 -1.62 2.06 -6.40
C GLN A 29 -2.41 0.82 -6.00
N ILE A 30 -1.72 -0.30 -5.89
CA ILE A 30 -2.29 -1.56 -5.40
C ILE A 30 -2.27 -1.57 -3.88
N GLY A 31 -3.43 -1.83 -3.28
CA GLY A 31 -3.60 -2.05 -1.85
C GLY A 31 -3.49 -3.53 -1.46
N GLU A 32 -3.47 -3.78 -0.15
CA GLU A 32 -3.26 -5.13 0.40
C GLU A 32 -4.43 -6.09 0.10
N THR A 33 -5.65 -5.59 -0.05
CA THR A 33 -6.78 -6.44 -0.41
C THR A 33 -6.62 -7.03 -1.82
N SER A 34 -6.16 -6.23 -2.79
CA SER A 34 -5.83 -6.73 -4.12
C SER A 34 -4.65 -7.72 -4.10
N GLN A 35 -3.70 -7.52 -3.17
CA GLN A 35 -2.62 -8.48 -2.95
C GLN A 35 -3.15 -9.84 -2.45
N VAL A 36 -4.11 -9.86 -1.53
CA VAL A 36 -4.78 -11.09 -1.07
C VAL A 36 -5.56 -11.75 -2.22
N HIS A 37 -6.45 -11.02 -2.87
CA HIS A 37 -7.30 -11.56 -3.95
C HIS A 37 -6.54 -12.04 -5.18
N SER A 38 -5.33 -11.53 -5.41
CA SER A 38 -4.47 -12.00 -6.48
C SER A 38 -3.55 -13.14 -6.07
N GLY A 39 -3.65 -13.65 -4.83
CA GLY A 39 -2.75 -14.67 -4.30
C GLY A 39 -1.28 -14.24 -4.33
N GLY A 40 -1.03 -12.95 -4.10
CA GLY A 40 0.30 -12.35 -4.07
C GLY A 40 0.91 -12.01 -5.44
N ILE A 41 0.21 -12.20 -6.55
CA ILE A 41 0.67 -11.75 -7.88
C ILE A 41 0.88 -10.23 -7.88
N LEU A 42 -0.09 -9.51 -7.32
CA LEU A 42 0.04 -8.09 -7.00
C LEU A 42 0.60 -7.96 -5.57
N GLN A 43 1.44 -6.95 -5.35
CA GLN A 43 2.00 -6.64 -4.03
C GLN A 43 1.80 -5.17 -3.74
N ALA A 44 1.21 -4.85 -2.59
CA ALA A 44 1.11 -3.50 -2.09
C ALA A 44 2.51 -2.97 -1.74
N THR A 45 2.81 -1.75 -2.19
CA THR A 45 4.13 -1.13 -1.97
C THR A 45 4.01 0.06 -1.02
N PRO A 46 4.89 0.19 -0.01
CA PRO A 46 4.93 1.36 0.85
C PRO A 46 5.19 2.64 0.06
N HIS A 47 4.54 3.71 0.47
CA HIS A 47 4.69 5.03 -0.13
C HIS A 47 4.59 6.10 0.95
N ALA A 48 5.19 7.25 0.68
CA ALA A 48 5.14 8.41 1.56
C ALA A 48 5.23 9.69 0.72
N VAL A 49 4.66 10.78 1.22
CA VAL A 49 4.83 12.11 0.63
C VAL A 49 5.85 12.87 1.46
N LYS A 50 6.89 13.38 0.78
CA LYS A 50 7.87 14.28 1.38
C LYS A 50 7.45 15.73 1.14
N GLY A 51 7.34 16.49 2.21
CA GLY A 51 7.04 17.93 2.15
C GLY A 51 8.18 18.76 1.56
N CYS A 52 7.85 19.96 1.10
CA CYS A 52 8.82 20.96 0.64
C CYS A 52 9.68 21.45 1.81
N ARG A 53 10.98 21.65 1.58
CA ARG A 53 11.89 22.24 2.57
C ARG A 53 11.69 23.75 2.72
N HIS A 54 11.32 24.43 1.64
CA HIS A 54 11.01 25.84 1.59
C HIS A 54 9.69 26.00 0.83
N SER A 55 8.68 26.58 1.47
CA SER A 55 7.33 26.72 0.93
C SER A 55 6.86 28.16 1.10
N ASP A 56 7.46 29.09 0.36
CA ASP A 56 7.03 30.48 0.38
C ASP A 56 5.79 30.64 -0.51
N GLY A 57 4.61 30.56 0.10
CA GLY A 57 3.33 30.84 -0.54
C GLY A 57 2.81 29.77 -1.52
N VAL A 58 3.31 28.53 -1.44
CA VAL A 58 2.87 27.42 -2.31
C VAL A 58 2.47 26.20 -1.49
N THR A 59 1.30 25.64 -1.78
CA THR A 59 0.83 24.36 -1.23
C THR A 59 0.93 23.24 -2.26
N ARG A 60 0.94 22.00 -1.78
CA ARG A 60 0.86 20.79 -2.62
C ARG A 60 -0.46 20.11 -2.34
N GLU A 61 -1.33 20.11 -3.33
CA GLU A 61 -2.62 19.41 -3.26
C GLU A 61 -2.52 18.00 -3.85
N SER A 62 -3.27 17.06 -3.31
CA SER A 62 -3.45 15.72 -3.86
C SER A 62 -4.80 15.20 -3.46
N PHE A 63 -5.49 14.56 -4.41
CA PHE A 63 -6.76 13.90 -4.15
C PHE A 63 -6.58 12.40 -4.35
N ALA A 64 -6.73 11.64 -3.27
CA ALA A 64 -6.67 10.18 -3.28
C ALA A 64 -8.08 9.62 -3.16
N VAL A 65 -8.42 8.69 -4.05
CA VAL A 65 -9.66 7.93 -3.99
C VAL A 65 -9.28 6.48 -3.68
N PHE A 66 -9.79 5.97 -2.56
CA PHE A 66 -9.59 4.59 -2.16
C PHE A 66 -10.73 3.75 -2.72
N MET A 67 -10.40 2.74 -3.52
CA MET A 67 -11.33 1.73 -3.99
C MET A 67 -11.14 0.48 -3.14
N GLU A 68 -12.21 0.03 -2.51
CA GLU A 68 -12.19 -1.05 -1.54
C GLU A 68 -13.31 -2.06 -1.79
N PRO A 69 -13.18 -3.30 -1.28
CA PRO A 69 -14.30 -4.24 -1.28
C PRO A 69 -15.46 -3.75 -0.43
N GLU A 70 -16.60 -4.42 -0.58
CA GLU A 70 -17.72 -4.25 0.33
C GLU A 70 -17.30 -4.58 1.77
N TYR A 71 -17.79 -3.84 2.76
CA TYR A 71 -17.33 -3.94 4.15
C TYR A 71 -17.43 -5.36 4.73
N HIS A 72 -18.49 -6.09 4.40
CA HIS A 72 -18.67 -7.49 4.81
C HIS A 72 -18.22 -8.51 3.75
N GLY A 73 -17.56 -8.06 2.68
CA GLY A 73 -17.08 -8.93 1.60
C GLY A 73 -15.90 -9.79 2.03
N ASP A 74 -15.91 -11.05 1.62
CA ASP A 74 -14.85 -12.02 1.93
C ASP A 74 -13.52 -11.61 1.27
N MET A 75 -12.40 -11.78 1.99
CA MET A 75 -11.06 -11.63 1.43
C MET A 75 -10.43 -12.99 1.07
N ASN A 76 -11.10 -13.74 0.20
CA ASN A 76 -10.62 -15.07 -0.22
C ASN A 76 -9.37 -15.00 -1.11
N ILE A 77 -8.47 -15.96 -0.90
CA ILE A 77 -7.33 -16.21 -1.81
C ILE A 77 -7.77 -17.09 -2.99
N PRO A 78 -7.12 -16.97 -4.17
CA PRO A 78 -7.40 -17.85 -5.31
C PRO A 78 -7.17 -19.33 -4.99
N GLU A 79 -7.89 -20.21 -5.69
CA GLU A 79 -7.69 -21.66 -5.58
C GLU A 79 -6.22 -22.05 -5.86
N GLY A 80 -5.70 -22.99 -5.07
CA GLY A 80 -4.32 -23.47 -5.20
C GLY A 80 -3.26 -22.51 -4.65
N LYS A 81 -3.65 -21.39 -4.02
CA LYS A 81 -2.75 -20.50 -3.29
C LYS A 81 -2.77 -20.75 -1.79
N THR A 82 -1.67 -20.42 -1.12
CA THR A 82 -1.58 -20.44 0.34
C THR A 82 -1.45 -19.02 0.92
N VAL A 83 -1.60 -18.90 2.24
CA VAL A 83 -1.36 -17.64 2.96
C VAL A 83 0.07 -17.15 2.74
N GLU A 84 1.03 -18.06 2.63
CA GLU A 84 2.44 -17.76 2.36
C GLU A 84 2.61 -17.10 0.98
N ASP A 85 1.82 -17.48 -0.02
CA ASP A 85 1.90 -16.88 -1.35
C ASP A 85 1.51 -15.39 -1.37
N THR A 86 0.59 -14.98 -0.48
CA THR A 86 0.03 -13.62 -0.48
C THR A 86 1.05 -12.52 -0.22
N GLN A 87 2.14 -12.80 0.50
CA GLN A 87 3.18 -11.82 0.79
C GLN A 87 4.55 -12.36 0.45
N ARG A 88 5.14 -11.83 -0.61
CA ARG A 88 6.45 -12.28 -1.06
C ARG A 88 7.54 -11.82 -0.09
N LYS A 89 8.50 -12.70 0.19
CA LYS A 89 9.63 -12.42 1.09
C LYS A 89 10.43 -11.19 0.65
N ASP A 90 10.58 -10.99 -0.66
CA ASP A 90 11.31 -9.85 -1.22
C ASP A 90 10.56 -8.51 -1.05
N ALA A 91 9.23 -8.53 -1.11
CA ALA A 91 8.43 -7.35 -0.80
C ALA A 91 8.42 -7.03 0.71
N GLU A 92 8.37 -8.06 1.55
CA GLU A 92 8.29 -7.93 3.01
C GLU A 92 9.60 -7.45 3.64
N GLN A 93 10.75 -7.98 3.21
CA GLN A 93 12.06 -7.66 3.81
C GLN A 93 12.45 -6.18 3.71
N PHE A 94 11.86 -5.44 2.76
CA PHE A 94 12.17 -4.03 2.53
C PHE A 94 11.08 -3.08 3.03
N LEU A 95 10.09 -3.60 3.75
CA LEU A 95 9.11 -2.75 4.41
C LEU A 95 9.83 -1.82 5.40
N PRO A 96 9.48 -0.53 5.44
CA PRO A 96 9.96 0.36 6.49
C PRO A 96 9.58 -0.18 7.88
N PRO A 97 10.40 0.05 8.93
CA PRO A 97 10.11 -0.46 10.28
C PRO A 97 8.76 -0.02 10.86
N SER A 98 8.23 1.11 10.39
CA SER A 98 6.92 1.64 10.78
C SER A 98 5.74 0.97 10.07
N VAL A 99 5.98 0.14 9.05
CA VAL A 99 4.93 -0.53 8.27
C VAL A 99 4.69 -1.93 8.83
N ARG A 100 3.44 -2.24 9.15
CA ARG A 100 3.01 -3.56 9.61
C ARG A 100 2.84 -4.51 8.44
N THR A 101 3.30 -5.75 8.59
CA THR A 101 3.18 -6.75 7.52
C THR A 101 1.72 -7.13 7.31
N LEU A 102 1.39 -7.72 6.15
CA LEU A 102 0.05 -8.23 5.88
C LEU A 102 -0.27 -9.36 6.86
N ARG A 103 0.69 -10.29 7.04
CA ARG A 103 0.54 -11.47 7.89
C ARG A 103 0.37 -11.15 9.38
N SER A 104 0.80 -9.96 9.84
CA SER A 104 0.57 -9.56 11.23
C SER A 104 -0.87 -9.12 11.51
N ARG A 105 -1.69 -8.93 10.47
CA ARG A 105 -3.05 -8.36 10.58
C ARG A 105 -4.11 -9.23 9.92
N TRP A 106 -3.87 -9.66 8.69
CA TRP A 106 -4.82 -10.50 7.95
C TRP A 106 -4.67 -11.97 8.30
N LYS A 107 -5.80 -12.67 8.42
CA LYS A 107 -5.89 -14.11 8.64
C LYS A 107 -6.86 -14.71 7.63
N LEU A 108 -6.60 -15.95 7.23
CA LEU A 108 -7.48 -16.67 6.32
C LEU A 108 -8.90 -16.74 6.92
N GLY A 109 -9.90 -16.41 6.10
CA GLY A 109 -11.31 -16.35 6.50
C GLY A 109 -11.79 -14.99 6.99
N MET A 110 -10.91 -13.98 7.11
CA MET A 110 -11.35 -12.61 7.41
C MET A 110 -12.12 -12.00 6.25
N ASN A 111 -13.18 -11.25 6.57
CA ASN A 111 -13.78 -10.30 5.64
C ASN A 111 -13.01 -8.96 5.64
N PHE A 112 -13.39 -8.05 4.73
CA PHE A 112 -12.71 -6.76 4.59
C PHE A 112 -12.82 -5.88 5.85
N GLY A 113 -13.96 -5.86 6.52
CA GLY A 113 -14.18 -5.10 7.76
C GLY A 113 -13.28 -5.59 8.90
N GLU A 114 -13.20 -6.90 9.12
CA GLU A 114 -12.32 -7.50 10.13
C GLU A 114 -10.85 -7.21 9.87
N PHE A 115 -10.44 -7.27 8.59
CA PHE A 115 -9.08 -6.90 8.20
C PHE A 115 -8.81 -5.40 8.39
N SER A 116 -9.80 -4.55 8.11
CA SER A 116 -9.71 -3.11 8.32
C SER A 116 -9.54 -2.78 9.80
N ASP A 117 -10.35 -3.38 10.67
CA ASP A 117 -10.28 -3.21 12.13
C ASP A 117 -8.92 -3.67 12.68
N ALA A 118 -8.45 -4.86 12.26
CA ALA A 118 -7.12 -5.36 12.61
C ALA A 118 -6.00 -4.44 12.10
N THR A 119 -6.22 -3.74 10.98
CA THR A 119 -5.29 -2.77 10.43
C THR A 119 -5.24 -1.50 11.26
N PHE A 120 -6.39 -0.92 11.61
CA PHE A 120 -6.42 0.25 12.50
C PHE A 120 -5.77 -0.06 13.86
N ALA A 121 -6.11 -1.19 14.47
CA ALA A 121 -5.54 -1.61 15.76
C ALA A 121 -4.02 -1.87 15.75
N ALA A 122 -3.39 -1.99 14.58
CA ALA A 122 -1.94 -2.20 14.48
C ALA A 122 -1.12 -0.89 14.48
N PHE A 123 -1.79 0.26 14.35
CA PHE A 123 -1.20 1.59 14.30
C PHE A 123 -1.64 2.52 15.44
N TYR A 124 -2.67 2.14 16.20
CA TYR A 124 -3.21 2.86 17.36
C TYR A 124 -3.30 1.93 18.57
#